data_AF-A0A7H0FY01-F1
#
_entry.id   AF-A0A7H0FY01-F1
#
_cell.length_a   1.000
_cell.length_b   1.000
_cell.length_c   1.000
_cell.angle_alpha   90.00
_cell.angle_beta   90.00
_cell.angle_gamma   90.00
#
_symmetry.space_group_name_H-M   'P 1'
#
loop_
_entity.id
_entity.type
_entity.pdbx_description
1 polymer ?
#
loop_
_entity_poly.entity_id
_entity_poly.type
_entity_poly.pdbx_seq_one_letter_code
_entity_poly.pdbx_strand_id
1 'polypeptide(L)'
;MSRNRDLPKRLGCLLARHQAVHDPEREPRNHLRWLPEVRRWQARRLEASFDRFLRDPTRRPAAQFFLSDVYNDRDFSRRDADIARVLPTMQRLLPATLLETLSNAIELGLLTHAFDLRLAHVLEAMPSRRRRLDAPLYAQAYREAGLPRLRSHQIDLIAHVGTGLAGALRMPGVAMLLKLSRGPAKAAGLGELQGFLERGFSAFARLGNAREFIGEIEADERELSRRLFAGDPDPFAGRIG
;
A
#
# COMPACT_ATOMS: atom_id res chain seq x y z
N MET A 1 19.46 17.20 14.77
CA MET A 1 19.67 17.00 13.31
C MET A 1 20.30 15.63 12.99
N SER A 2 19.78 14.53 13.56
CA SER A 2 20.32 13.16 13.38
C SER A 2 19.50 12.26 12.45
N ARG A 3 18.23 12.62 12.16
CA ARG A 3 17.28 11.74 11.44
C ARG A 3 17.69 11.40 10.00
N ASN A 4 18.52 12.21 9.35
CA ASN A 4 18.80 12.07 7.92
C ASN A 4 19.94 11.09 7.60
N ARG A 5 20.86 10.81 8.55
CA ARG A 5 21.99 9.88 8.32
C ARG A 5 21.59 8.40 8.44
N ASP A 6 20.49 8.11 9.13
CA ASP A 6 20.02 6.72 9.34
C ASP A 6 18.96 6.27 8.32
N LEU A 7 18.46 7.19 7.51
CA LEU A 7 17.41 6.91 6.52
C LEU A 7 17.83 5.88 5.46
N PRO A 8 19.07 5.92 4.92
CA PRO A 8 19.61 4.85 4.06
C PRO A 8 19.58 3.45 4.70
N LYS A 9 20.02 3.36 5.96
CA LYS A 9 20.06 2.08 6.71
C LYS A 9 18.65 1.58 7.02
N ARG A 10 17.76 2.48 7.44
CA ARG A 10 16.33 2.18 7.66
C ARG A 10 15.70 1.63 6.39
N LEU A 11 15.93 2.27 5.25
CA LEU A 11 15.36 1.87 3.96
C LEU A 11 15.84 0.47 3.53
N GLY A 12 17.13 0.19 3.66
CA GLY A 12 17.67 -1.16 3.42
C GLY A 12 17.08 -2.22 4.36
N CYS A 13 16.91 -1.90 5.65
CA CYS A 13 16.28 -2.79 6.62
C CYS A 13 14.80 -3.05 6.29
N LEU A 14 14.05 -2.01 5.92
CA LEU A 14 12.65 -2.13 5.52
C LEU A 14 12.49 -3.01 4.28
N LEU A 15 13.34 -2.83 3.25
CA LEU A 15 13.34 -3.68 2.06
C LEU A 15 13.61 -5.14 2.41
N ALA A 16 14.63 -5.42 3.23
CA ALA A 16 14.96 -6.78 3.63
C ALA A 16 13.82 -7.44 4.42
N ARG A 17 13.15 -6.69 5.30
CA ARG A 17 11.98 -7.17 6.04
C ARG A 17 10.77 -7.40 5.14
N HIS A 18 10.53 -6.49 4.21
CA HIS A 18 9.47 -6.61 3.20
C HIS A 18 9.67 -7.90 2.38
N GLN A 19 10.86 -8.09 1.82
CA GLN A 19 11.20 -9.30 1.09
C GLN A 19 11.04 -10.57 1.95
N ALA A 20 11.51 -10.56 3.20
CA ALA A 20 11.42 -11.71 4.08
C ALA A 20 9.99 -12.10 4.44
N VAL A 21 9.07 -11.14 4.61
CA VAL A 21 7.66 -11.44 4.93
C VAL A 21 6.89 -11.98 3.72
N HIS A 22 7.33 -11.65 2.50
CA HIS A 22 6.76 -12.14 1.25
C HIS A 22 7.36 -13.47 0.79
N ASP A 23 8.54 -13.85 1.30
CA ASP A 23 9.21 -15.10 0.99
C ASP A 23 8.53 -16.28 1.72
N PRO A 24 7.90 -17.22 1.00
CA PRO A 24 7.20 -18.35 1.61
C PRO A 24 8.12 -19.31 2.36
N GLU A 25 9.41 -19.39 1.99
CA GLU A 25 10.37 -20.25 2.69
C GLU A 25 10.76 -19.67 4.05
N ARG A 26 10.78 -18.34 4.17
CA ARG A 26 11.08 -17.62 5.42
C ARG A 26 9.84 -17.35 6.26
N GLU A 27 8.70 -17.21 5.61
CA GLU A 27 7.41 -16.94 6.23
C GLU A 27 6.36 -17.95 5.70
N PRO A 28 6.29 -19.14 6.32
CA PRO A 28 5.42 -20.24 5.86
C PRO A 28 3.93 -19.90 5.88
N ARG A 29 3.51 -18.84 6.61
CA ARG A 29 2.12 -18.38 6.60
C ARG A 29 1.68 -17.86 5.22
N ASN A 30 2.62 -17.61 4.30
CA ASN A 30 2.30 -17.34 2.90
C ASN A 30 1.57 -18.51 2.21
N HIS A 31 1.65 -19.73 2.75
CA HIS A 31 0.93 -20.90 2.24
C HIS A 31 -0.46 -21.11 2.85
N LEU A 32 -0.90 -20.25 3.79
CA LEU A 32 -2.22 -20.40 4.38
C LEU A 32 -3.31 -20.23 3.32
N ARG A 33 -4.32 -21.13 3.33
CA ARG A 33 -5.39 -21.10 2.31
C ARG A 33 -6.23 -19.83 2.39
N TRP A 34 -6.30 -19.21 3.56
CA TRP A 34 -7.05 -17.96 3.77
C TRP A 34 -6.34 -16.74 3.25
N LEU A 35 -5.02 -16.77 3.02
CA LEU A 35 -4.29 -15.58 2.60
C LEU A 35 -4.80 -15.00 1.26
N PRO A 36 -4.95 -15.79 0.18
CA PRO A 36 -5.54 -15.28 -1.07
C PRO A 36 -6.98 -14.78 -0.87
N GLU A 37 -7.73 -15.40 0.03
CA GLU A 37 -9.12 -15.02 0.31
C GLU A 37 -9.20 -13.67 1.04
N VAL A 38 -8.34 -13.44 2.03
CA VAL A 38 -8.23 -12.18 2.76
C VAL A 38 -7.88 -11.06 1.79
N ARG A 39 -6.87 -11.25 0.93
CA ARG A 39 -6.45 -10.25 -0.05
C ARG A 39 -7.56 -9.92 -1.02
N ARG A 40 -8.24 -10.94 -1.58
CA ARG A 40 -9.40 -10.74 -2.47
C ARG A 40 -10.53 -9.99 -1.77
N TRP A 41 -10.85 -10.34 -0.53
CA TRP A 41 -11.89 -9.66 0.24
C TRP A 41 -11.54 -8.20 0.51
N GLN A 42 -10.31 -7.93 0.97
CA GLN A 42 -9.85 -6.57 1.23
C GLN A 42 -9.80 -5.71 -0.03
N ALA A 43 -9.37 -6.26 -1.16
CA ALA A 43 -9.38 -5.56 -2.45
C ALA A 43 -10.80 -5.15 -2.86
N ARG A 44 -11.77 -6.08 -2.80
CA ARG A 44 -13.18 -5.76 -3.11
C ARG A 44 -13.78 -4.74 -2.16
N ARG A 45 -13.49 -4.86 -0.86
CA ARG A 45 -13.94 -3.90 0.17
C ARG A 45 -13.40 -2.50 -0.11
N LEU A 46 -12.12 -2.40 -0.47
CA LEU A 46 -11.48 -1.12 -0.78
C LEU A 46 -12.03 -0.54 -2.09
N GLU A 47 -12.24 -1.36 -3.12
CA GLU A 47 -12.87 -0.90 -4.36
C GLU A 47 -14.28 -0.34 -4.10
N ALA A 48 -15.06 -1.00 -3.24
CA ALA A 48 -16.39 -0.51 -2.85
C ALA A 48 -16.34 0.82 -2.08
N SER A 49 -15.33 1.08 -1.24
CA SER A 49 -15.19 2.39 -0.59
C SER A 49 -14.72 3.49 -1.56
N PHE A 50 -14.08 3.10 -2.67
CA PHE A 50 -13.58 4.01 -3.71
C PHE A 50 -14.60 4.36 -4.78
N ASP A 51 -15.79 3.76 -4.75
CA ASP A 51 -16.86 3.93 -5.74
C ASP A 51 -17.17 5.41 -6.05
N ARG A 52 -17.21 6.28 -5.03
CA ARG A 52 -17.40 7.74 -5.23
C ARG A 52 -16.27 8.39 -6.05
N PHE A 53 -15.02 7.96 -5.86
CA PHE A 53 -13.88 8.47 -6.61
C PHE A 53 -13.85 7.93 -8.05
N LEU A 54 -14.31 6.69 -8.25
CA LEU A 54 -14.39 6.06 -9.56
C LEU A 54 -15.46 6.70 -10.46
N ARG A 55 -16.52 7.28 -9.86
CA ARG A 55 -17.55 8.05 -10.57
C ARG A 55 -17.13 9.47 -10.92
N ASP A 56 -16.17 10.07 -10.21
CA ASP A 56 -15.63 11.39 -10.52
C ASP A 56 -14.54 11.29 -11.62
N PRO A 57 -14.76 11.84 -12.83
CA PRO A 57 -13.78 11.75 -13.92
C PRO A 57 -12.40 12.34 -13.60
N THR A 58 -12.34 13.30 -12.68
CA THR A 58 -11.09 13.96 -12.23
C THR A 58 -10.31 13.07 -11.27
N ARG A 59 -11.02 12.38 -10.36
CA ARG A 59 -10.41 11.55 -9.31
C ARG A 59 -10.21 10.09 -9.77
N ARG A 60 -10.96 9.63 -10.77
CA ARG A 60 -10.93 8.25 -11.28
C ARG A 60 -9.53 7.73 -11.63
N PRO A 61 -8.65 8.47 -12.33
CA PRO A 61 -7.31 7.96 -12.64
C PRO A 61 -6.48 7.67 -11.40
N ALA A 62 -6.54 8.56 -10.39
CA ALA A 62 -5.85 8.37 -9.12
C ALA A 62 -6.45 7.22 -8.30
N ALA A 63 -7.78 7.12 -8.26
CA ALA A 63 -8.48 6.01 -7.61
C ALA A 63 -8.09 4.66 -8.23
N GLN A 64 -8.08 4.57 -9.57
CA GLN A 64 -7.66 3.36 -10.28
C GLN A 64 -6.22 3.00 -9.96
N PHE A 65 -5.29 3.95 -10.05
CA PHE A 65 -3.88 3.72 -9.71
C PHE A 65 -3.72 3.25 -8.25
N PHE A 66 -4.43 3.85 -7.31
CA PHE A 66 -4.36 3.44 -5.91
C PHE A 66 -4.83 1.99 -5.71
N LEU A 67 -5.95 1.62 -6.32
CA LEU A 67 -6.48 0.25 -6.28
C LEU A 67 -5.57 -0.75 -7.00
N SER A 68 -4.97 -0.41 -8.15
CA SER A 68 -4.21 -1.34 -8.98
C SER A 68 -2.73 -1.45 -8.66
N ASP A 69 -2.09 -0.37 -8.21
CA ASP A 69 -0.63 -0.25 -8.12
C ASP A 69 -0.12 -0.02 -6.69
N VAL A 70 -0.99 0.43 -5.77
CA VAL A 70 -0.63 0.65 -4.35
C VAL A 70 -1.20 -0.46 -3.46
N TYR A 71 -2.45 -0.87 -3.67
CA TYR A 71 -3.17 -1.81 -2.79
C TYR A 71 -3.40 -3.22 -3.35
N ASN A 72 -3.19 -3.45 -4.64
CA ASN A 72 -3.56 -4.71 -5.27
C ASN A 72 -2.72 -5.90 -4.77
N ASP A 73 -3.28 -7.11 -4.90
CA ASP A 73 -2.67 -8.43 -4.66
C ASP A 73 -1.54 -8.76 -5.67
N ARG A 74 -0.93 -7.75 -6.31
CA ARG A 74 0.21 -8.01 -7.17
C ARG A 74 1.43 -8.22 -6.30
N ASP A 75 2.17 -9.28 -6.59
CA ASP A 75 3.49 -9.52 -6.03
C ASP A 75 4.43 -8.36 -6.41
N PHE A 76 4.64 -7.44 -5.46
CA PHE A 76 5.52 -6.29 -5.64
C PHE A 76 7.00 -6.65 -5.47
N SER A 77 7.35 -7.93 -5.27
CA SER A 77 8.73 -8.38 -5.05
C SER A 77 9.68 -7.97 -6.17
N ARG A 78 9.20 -7.91 -7.43
CA ARG A 78 10.01 -7.39 -8.56
C ARG A 78 10.29 -5.90 -8.44
N ARG A 79 9.28 -5.11 -8.06
CA ARG A 79 9.44 -3.66 -7.82
C ARG A 79 10.42 -3.42 -6.67
N ASP A 80 10.35 -4.21 -5.60
CA ASP A 80 11.24 -4.06 -4.45
C ASP A 80 12.67 -4.50 -4.77
N ALA A 81 12.84 -5.55 -5.59
CA ALA A 81 14.14 -5.95 -6.10
C ALA A 81 14.76 -4.84 -6.98
N ASP A 82 13.97 -4.20 -7.83
CA ASP A 82 14.39 -3.04 -8.61
C ASP A 82 14.84 -1.90 -7.70
N ILE A 83 14.03 -1.55 -6.68
CA ILE A 83 14.37 -0.52 -5.69
C ILE A 83 15.68 -0.86 -4.98
N ALA A 84 15.85 -2.11 -4.52
CA ALA A 84 17.06 -2.53 -3.82
C ALA A 84 18.31 -2.38 -4.69
N ARG A 85 18.22 -2.65 -6.00
CA ARG A 85 19.35 -2.51 -6.95
C ARG A 85 19.76 -1.06 -7.14
N VAL A 86 18.80 -0.12 -7.25
CA VAL A 86 19.10 1.30 -7.46
C VAL A 86 19.15 2.13 -6.19
N LEU A 87 18.97 1.51 -5.03
CA LEU A 87 18.96 2.19 -3.74
C LEU A 87 20.19 3.10 -3.52
N PRO A 88 21.44 2.67 -3.81
CA PRO A 88 22.61 3.54 -3.64
C PRO A 88 22.58 4.77 -4.55
N THR A 89 22.07 4.61 -5.78
CA THR A 89 21.92 5.70 -6.75
C THR A 89 20.82 6.67 -6.30
N MET A 90 19.67 6.15 -5.87
CA MET A 90 18.57 6.96 -5.34
C MET A 90 19.00 7.78 -4.12
N GLN A 91 19.79 7.19 -3.22
CA GLN A 91 20.32 7.90 -2.04
C GLN A 91 21.21 9.10 -2.40
N ARG A 92 21.93 9.02 -3.54
CA ARG A 92 22.80 10.10 -4.01
C ARG A 92 22.05 11.19 -4.77
N LEU A 93 20.97 10.83 -5.47
CA LEU A 93 20.30 11.71 -6.43
C LEU A 93 18.97 12.28 -5.92
N LEU A 94 18.27 11.59 -5.03
CA LEU A 94 16.95 12.00 -4.57
C LEU A 94 17.02 12.90 -3.33
N PRO A 95 16.17 13.93 -3.24
CA PRO A 95 15.97 14.67 -2.00
C PRO A 95 15.54 13.75 -0.86
N ALA A 96 15.94 14.12 0.37
CA ALA A 96 15.60 13.36 1.59
C ALA A 96 14.08 13.10 1.74
N THR A 97 13.24 14.05 1.33
CA THR A 97 11.78 13.94 1.38
C THR A 97 11.24 12.83 0.46
N LEU A 98 11.86 12.60 -0.70
CA LEU A 98 11.48 11.51 -1.60
C LEU A 98 11.95 10.15 -1.06
N LEU A 99 13.12 10.10 -0.45
CA LEU A 99 13.61 8.89 0.21
C LEU A 99 12.75 8.51 1.43
N GLU A 100 12.25 9.51 2.17
CA GLU A 100 11.29 9.30 3.25
C GLU A 100 9.95 8.79 2.71
N THR A 101 9.44 9.37 1.62
CA THR A 101 8.23 8.90 0.94
C THR A 101 8.38 7.44 0.50
N LEU A 102 9.52 7.07 -0.08
CA LEU A 102 9.83 5.70 -0.47
C LEU A 102 9.90 4.76 0.74
N SER A 103 10.52 5.20 1.84
CA SER A 103 10.58 4.45 3.09
C SER A 103 9.18 4.17 3.64
N ASN A 104 8.31 5.18 3.65
CA ASN A 104 6.93 5.04 4.10
C ASN A 104 6.13 4.09 3.19
N ALA A 105 6.38 4.09 1.88
CA ALA A 105 5.71 3.20 0.93
C ALA A 105 6.08 1.72 1.15
N ILE A 106 7.36 1.43 1.39
CA ILE A 106 7.81 0.06 1.70
C ILE A 106 7.30 -0.38 3.06
N GLU A 107 7.30 0.51 4.05
CA GLU A 107 6.72 0.21 5.37
C GLU A 107 5.22 -0.05 5.31
N LEU A 108 4.49 0.69 4.47
CA LEU A 108 3.07 0.46 4.20
C LEU A 108 2.83 -0.93 3.59
N GLY A 109 3.62 -1.33 2.58
CA GLY A 109 3.55 -2.67 1.99
C GLY A 109 3.82 -3.78 3.02
N LEU A 110 4.84 -3.58 3.86
CA LEU A 110 5.25 -4.53 4.90
C LEU A 110 4.11 -4.74 5.90
N LEU A 111 3.51 -3.65 6.40
CA LEU A 111 2.39 -3.74 7.34
C LEU A 111 1.13 -4.33 6.72
N THR A 112 0.84 -3.99 5.47
CA THR A 112 -0.30 -4.57 4.73
C THR A 112 -0.21 -6.07 4.68
N HIS A 113 0.93 -6.61 4.20
CA HIS A 113 1.10 -8.06 4.11
C HIS A 113 1.19 -8.72 5.49
N ALA A 114 1.85 -8.09 6.47
CA ALA A 114 1.88 -8.61 7.84
C ALA A 114 0.49 -8.71 8.47
N PHE A 115 -0.41 -7.76 8.20
CA PHE A 115 -1.80 -7.85 8.64
C PHE A 115 -2.58 -8.94 7.92
N ASP A 116 -2.37 -9.12 6.61
CA ASP A 116 -3.01 -10.19 5.84
C ASP A 116 -2.61 -11.57 6.33
N LEU A 117 -1.32 -11.79 6.60
CA LEU A 117 -0.83 -13.03 7.20
C LEU A 117 -1.44 -13.28 8.57
N ARG A 118 -1.58 -12.23 9.39
CA ARG A 118 -2.17 -12.34 10.72
C ARG A 118 -3.66 -12.66 10.66
N LEU A 119 -4.40 -12.00 9.78
CA LEU A 119 -5.81 -12.30 9.51
C LEU A 119 -5.99 -13.73 9.00
N ALA A 120 -5.17 -14.16 8.04
CA ALA A 120 -5.21 -15.52 7.51
C ALA A 120 -4.94 -16.56 8.61
N HIS A 121 -3.94 -16.31 9.46
CA HIS A 121 -3.61 -17.18 10.59
C HIS A 121 -4.76 -17.30 11.60
N VAL A 122 -5.40 -16.18 11.95
CA VAL A 122 -6.59 -16.16 12.82
C VAL A 122 -7.73 -16.96 12.18
N LEU A 123 -7.97 -16.79 10.88
CA LEU A 123 -9.04 -17.48 10.16
C LEU A 123 -8.81 -19.00 10.06
N GLU A 124 -7.56 -19.48 10.01
CA GLU A 124 -7.27 -20.92 10.07
C GLU A 124 -7.59 -21.52 11.44
N ALA A 125 -7.34 -20.76 12.52
CA ALA A 125 -7.61 -21.19 13.89
C ALA A 125 -9.10 -21.15 14.25
N MET A 126 -9.91 -20.37 13.53
CA MET A 126 -11.34 -20.25 13.78
C MET A 126 -12.10 -21.52 13.34
N PRO A 127 -12.98 -22.07 14.19
CA PRO A 127 -13.82 -23.22 13.83
C PRO A 127 -14.91 -22.79 12.85
N SER A 128 -14.57 -22.74 11.56
CA SER A 128 -15.48 -22.36 10.49
C SER A 128 -15.42 -23.35 9.34
N ARG A 129 -16.58 -23.87 8.93
CA ARG A 129 -16.72 -24.66 7.70
C ARG A 129 -16.74 -23.78 6.44
N ARG A 130 -16.70 -22.45 6.60
CA ARG A 130 -16.78 -21.52 5.46
C ARG A 130 -15.49 -21.56 4.66
N ARG A 131 -15.63 -21.52 3.34
CA ARG A 131 -14.53 -21.47 2.37
C ARG A 131 -14.32 -20.08 1.76
N ARG A 132 -15.24 -19.15 2.04
CA ARG A 132 -15.19 -17.77 1.57
C ARG A 132 -15.37 -16.84 2.76
N LEU A 133 -14.75 -15.68 2.64
CA LEU A 133 -14.88 -14.63 3.63
C LEU A 133 -16.15 -13.82 3.34
N ASP A 134 -16.86 -13.47 4.41
CA ASP A 134 -18.02 -12.58 4.41
C ASP A 134 -17.79 -11.45 5.42
N ALA A 135 -18.64 -10.43 5.40
CA ALA A 135 -18.47 -9.27 6.27
C ALA A 135 -18.43 -9.62 7.78
N PRO A 136 -19.34 -10.47 8.31
CA PRO A 136 -19.29 -10.89 9.71
C PRO A 136 -18.01 -11.65 10.09
N LEU A 137 -17.58 -12.63 9.28
CA LEU A 137 -16.38 -13.42 9.57
C LEU A 137 -15.13 -12.57 9.46
N TYR A 138 -15.04 -11.68 8.46
CA TYR A 138 -13.95 -10.71 8.37
C TYR A 138 -13.90 -9.83 9.62
N ALA A 139 -15.02 -9.24 10.03
CA ALA A 139 -15.06 -8.35 11.19
C ALA A 139 -14.66 -9.06 12.48
N GLN A 140 -15.07 -10.32 12.66
CA GLN A 140 -14.65 -11.15 13.78
C GLN A 140 -13.13 -11.41 13.75
N ALA A 141 -12.60 -11.89 12.62
CA ALA A 141 -11.18 -12.17 12.46
C ALA A 141 -10.31 -10.91 12.61
N TYR A 142 -10.80 -9.76 12.15
CA TYR A 142 -10.11 -8.48 12.27
C TYR A 142 -9.96 -8.05 13.73
N ARG A 143 -11.01 -8.21 14.54
CA ARG A 143 -10.95 -7.92 15.99
C ARG A 143 -9.99 -8.87 16.71
N GLU A 144 -10.08 -10.16 16.41
CA GLU A 144 -9.23 -11.19 17.01
C GLU A 144 -7.74 -11.01 16.60
N ALA A 145 -7.49 -10.56 15.37
CA ALA A 145 -6.15 -10.17 14.93
C ALA A 145 -5.61 -8.96 15.71
N GLY A 146 -6.44 -8.06 16.23
CA GLY A 146 -6.07 -7.16 17.35
C GLY A 146 -4.70 -6.47 17.32
N LEU A 147 -4.54 -5.40 16.54
CA LEU A 147 -3.35 -4.52 16.54
C LEU A 147 -3.71 -3.04 16.25
N PRO A 148 -4.61 -2.41 17.04
CA PRO A 148 -5.18 -1.11 16.71
C PRO A 148 -4.14 0.02 16.57
N ARG A 149 -3.07 0.00 17.38
CA ARG A 149 -1.97 0.97 17.27
C ARG A 149 -1.21 0.86 15.95
N LEU A 150 -0.83 -0.36 15.56
CA LEU A 150 -0.13 -0.58 14.29
C LEU A 150 -1.05 -0.32 13.09
N ARG A 151 -2.35 -0.62 13.23
CA ARG A 151 -3.33 -0.31 12.19
C ARG A 151 -3.48 1.20 11.99
N SER A 152 -3.53 1.97 13.07
CA SER A 152 -3.52 3.44 12.99
C SER A 152 -2.27 3.93 12.26
N HIS A 153 -1.10 3.42 12.63
CA HIS A 153 0.17 3.77 11.96
C HIS A 153 0.17 3.41 10.47
N GLN A 154 -0.38 2.25 10.09
CA GLN A 154 -0.55 1.90 8.68
C GLN A 154 -1.43 2.91 7.94
N ILE A 155 -2.50 3.40 8.56
CA ILE A 155 -3.34 4.44 7.97
C ILE A 155 -2.60 5.78 7.85
N ASP A 156 -1.80 6.14 8.86
CA ASP A 156 -0.93 7.34 8.80
C ASP A 156 0.04 7.23 7.60
N LEU A 157 0.61 6.05 7.35
CA LEU A 157 1.51 5.80 6.22
C LEU A 157 0.81 6.01 4.86
N ILE A 158 -0.49 5.69 4.73
CA ILE A 158 -1.26 6.00 3.51
C ILE A 158 -1.18 7.49 3.20
N ALA A 159 -1.46 8.31 4.22
CA ALA A 159 -1.45 9.76 4.10
C ALA A 159 -0.06 10.28 3.79
N HIS A 160 0.97 9.79 4.48
CA HIS A 160 2.36 10.19 4.24
C HIS A 160 2.86 9.81 2.84
N VAL A 161 2.51 8.62 2.34
CA VAL A 161 2.89 8.18 1.00
C VAL A 161 2.19 9.03 -0.06
N GLY A 162 0.88 9.22 0.07
CA GLY A 162 0.12 10.03 -0.87
C GLY A 162 0.61 11.48 -0.92
N THR A 163 0.82 12.10 0.24
CA THR A 163 1.26 13.51 0.31
C THR A 163 2.69 13.68 -0.21
N GLY A 164 3.58 12.73 0.10
CA GLY A 164 4.93 12.69 -0.43
C GLY A 164 4.96 12.54 -1.96
N LEU A 165 4.13 11.65 -2.51
CA LEU A 165 3.99 11.48 -3.96
C LEU A 165 3.46 12.77 -4.61
N ALA A 166 2.39 13.35 -4.08
CA ALA A 166 1.85 14.62 -4.58
C ALA A 166 2.90 15.75 -4.57
N GLY A 167 3.75 15.80 -3.54
CA GLY A 167 4.88 16.73 -3.47
C GLY A 167 5.92 16.48 -4.57
N ALA A 168 6.26 15.21 -4.83
CA ALA A 168 7.20 14.82 -5.87
C ALA A 168 6.76 15.30 -7.27
N LEU A 169 5.46 15.26 -7.56
CA LEU A 169 4.91 15.66 -8.86
C LEU A 169 4.99 17.16 -9.12
N ARG A 170 5.09 17.97 -8.06
CA ARG A 170 5.24 19.43 -8.16
C ARG A 170 6.68 19.86 -8.37
N MET A 171 7.65 18.93 -8.32
CA MET A 171 9.05 19.25 -8.52
C MET A 171 9.34 19.52 -10.01
N PRO A 172 10.00 20.65 -10.36
CA PRO A 172 10.34 20.97 -11.74
C PRO A 172 11.16 19.86 -12.40
N GLY A 173 10.82 19.52 -13.64
CA GLY A 173 11.59 18.56 -14.45
C GLY A 173 11.35 17.08 -14.13
N VAL A 174 10.63 16.72 -13.06
CA VAL A 174 10.35 15.30 -12.73
C VAL A 174 9.62 14.57 -13.86
N ALA A 175 8.65 15.23 -14.51
CA ALA A 175 7.95 14.68 -15.66
C ALA A 175 8.89 14.33 -16.82
N MET A 176 9.87 15.21 -17.09
CA MET A 176 10.84 15.04 -18.17
C MET A 176 11.86 13.96 -17.81
N LEU A 177 12.36 13.98 -16.58
CA LEU A 177 13.28 12.97 -16.07
C LEU A 177 12.66 11.58 -16.17
N LEU A 178 11.42 11.40 -15.70
CA LEU A 178 10.71 10.12 -15.82
C LEU A 178 10.64 9.65 -17.27
N LYS A 179 10.25 10.51 -18.21
CA LYS A 179 10.17 10.14 -19.63
C LYS A 179 11.53 9.73 -20.21
N LEU A 180 12.59 10.47 -19.90
CA LEU A 180 13.94 10.19 -20.41
C LEU A 180 14.57 8.94 -19.77
N SER A 181 14.23 8.65 -18.51
CA SER A 181 14.72 7.47 -17.78
C SER A 181 14.14 6.15 -18.29
N ARG A 182 13.07 6.17 -19.11
CA ARG A 182 12.38 4.95 -19.58
C ARG A 182 13.31 3.95 -20.29
N GLY A 183 14.09 4.42 -21.27
CA GLY A 183 15.01 3.59 -22.03
C GLY A 183 16.10 2.96 -21.15
N PRO A 184 16.87 3.78 -20.42
CA PRO A 184 17.88 3.30 -19.48
C PRO A 184 17.33 2.35 -18.41
N ALA A 185 16.16 2.66 -17.84
CA ALA A 185 15.53 1.81 -16.82
C ALA A 185 15.18 0.43 -17.38
N LYS A 186 14.59 0.36 -18.58
CA LYS A 186 14.30 -0.92 -19.22
C LYS A 186 15.57 -1.73 -19.51
N ALA A 187 16.62 -1.08 -20.01
CA ALA A 187 17.90 -1.72 -20.28
C ALA A 187 18.58 -2.26 -19.00
N ALA A 188 18.42 -1.56 -17.88
CA ALA A 188 18.92 -1.97 -16.57
C ALA A 188 18.02 -2.99 -15.84
N GLY A 189 16.92 -3.44 -16.47
CA GLY A 189 15.96 -4.37 -15.87
C GLY A 189 15.01 -3.75 -14.84
N LEU A 190 14.92 -2.42 -14.75
CA LEU A 190 14.12 -1.64 -13.79
C LEU A 190 12.75 -1.24 -14.35
N GLY A 191 12.23 -2.02 -15.30
CA GLY A 191 11.04 -1.68 -16.07
C GLY A 191 9.77 -1.57 -15.22
N GLU A 192 9.65 -2.40 -14.18
CA GLU A 192 8.48 -2.40 -13.30
C GLU A 192 8.45 -1.14 -12.43
N LEU A 193 9.59 -0.80 -11.81
CA LEU A 193 9.71 0.44 -11.03
C LEU A 193 9.44 1.68 -11.90
N GLN A 194 10.03 1.74 -13.10
CA GLN A 194 9.81 2.83 -14.03
C GLN A 194 8.33 2.95 -14.44
N GLY A 195 7.70 1.84 -14.83
CA GLY A 195 6.29 1.83 -15.23
C GLY A 195 5.35 2.26 -14.10
N PHE A 196 5.64 1.82 -12.86
CA PHE A 196 4.91 2.25 -11.68
C PHE A 196 4.99 3.78 -11.47
N LEU A 197 6.19 4.35 -11.56
CA LEU A 197 6.38 5.80 -11.40
C LEU A 197 5.66 6.60 -12.48
N GLU A 198 5.70 6.15 -13.73
CA GLU A 198 5.00 6.82 -14.84
C GLU A 198 3.47 6.76 -14.69
N ARG A 199 2.91 5.62 -14.29
CA ARG A 199 1.47 5.48 -14.02
C ARG A 199 1.05 6.37 -12.86
N GLY A 200 1.80 6.38 -11.77
CA GLY A 200 1.54 7.24 -10.62
C GLY A 200 1.60 8.72 -10.98
N PHE A 201 2.62 9.12 -11.75
CA PHE A 201 2.73 10.49 -12.25
C PHE A 201 1.50 10.90 -13.07
N SER A 202 1.12 10.08 -14.06
CA SER A 202 -0.03 10.35 -14.92
C SER A 202 -1.35 10.42 -14.14
N ALA A 203 -1.54 9.50 -13.20
CA ALA A 203 -2.77 9.39 -12.41
C ALA A 203 -3.00 10.62 -11.52
N PHE A 204 -1.94 11.11 -10.87
CA PHE A 204 -2.03 12.26 -9.97
C PHE A 204 -1.89 13.61 -10.67
N ALA A 205 -1.29 13.67 -11.87
CA ALA A 205 -1.18 14.93 -12.63
C ALA A 205 -2.55 15.56 -12.96
N ARG A 206 -3.61 14.74 -13.02
CA ARG A 206 -5.00 15.18 -13.26
C ARG A 206 -5.78 15.44 -11.96
N LEU A 207 -5.24 15.00 -10.83
CA LEU A 207 -5.87 15.05 -9.52
C LEU A 207 -5.60 16.43 -8.91
N GLY A 208 -6.41 17.43 -9.29
CA GLY A 208 -6.20 18.84 -8.92
C GLY A 208 -5.88 19.03 -7.42
N ASN A 209 -6.69 18.49 -6.52
CA ASN A 209 -6.44 18.52 -5.08
C ASN A 209 -6.09 17.12 -4.53
N ALA A 210 -4.83 16.72 -4.71
CA ALA A 210 -4.35 15.44 -4.20
C ALA A 210 -4.48 15.32 -2.66
N ARG A 211 -4.27 16.40 -1.91
CA ARG A 211 -4.33 16.39 -0.44
C ARG A 211 -5.72 16.05 0.06
N GLU A 212 -6.75 16.65 -0.53
CA GLU A 212 -8.15 16.36 -0.21
C GLU A 212 -8.51 14.91 -0.53
N PHE A 213 -8.15 14.43 -1.73
CA PHE A 213 -8.36 13.03 -2.13
C PHE A 213 -7.74 12.04 -1.13
N ILE A 214 -6.50 12.26 -0.71
CA ILE A 214 -5.79 11.41 0.25
C ILE A 214 -6.44 11.51 1.65
N GLY A 215 -6.81 12.72 2.08
CA GLY A 215 -7.45 12.94 3.37
C GLY A 215 -8.82 12.24 3.49
N GLU A 216 -9.58 12.19 2.40
CA GLU A 216 -10.83 11.43 2.36
C GLU A 216 -10.60 9.91 2.49
N ILE A 217 -9.56 9.36 1.84
CA ILE A 217 -9.20 7.93 1.97
C ILE A 217 -8.77 7.61 3.40
N GLU A 218 -7.93 8.47 4.00
CA GLU A 218 -7.47 8.34 5.37
C GLU A 218 -8.66 8.32 6.35
N ALA A 219 -9.57 9.30 6.22
CA ALA A 219 -10.75 9.42 7.08
C ALA A 219 -11.64 8.17 7.00
N ASP A 220 -11.90 7.67 5.79
CA ASP A 220 -12.69 6.45 5.58
C ASP A 220 -12.05 5.22 6.24
N GLU A 221 -10.75 5.01 6.04
CA GLU A 221 -10.06 3.85 6.60
C GLU A 221 -9.94 3.93 8.14
N ARG A 222 -9.81 5.14 8.70
CA ARG A 222 -9.87 5.36 10.16
C ARG A 222 -11.25 5.02 10.72
N GLU A 223 -12.31 5.52 10.09
CA GLU A 223 -13.67 5.29 10.55
C GLU A 223 -14.04 3.81 10.45
N LEU A 224 -13.68 3.15 9.35
CA LEU A 224 -13.85 1.70 9.20
C LEU A 224 -13.09 0.93 10.29
N SER A 225 -11.81 1.24 10.50
CA SER A 225 -10.98 0.61 11.53
C SER A 225 -11.61 0.77 12.92
N ARG A 226 -12.10 1.98 13.23
CA ARG A 226 -12.79 2.28 14.49
C ARG A 226 -14.04 1.42 14.66
N ARG A 227 -14.91 1.33 13.64
CA ARG A 227 -16.14 0.50 13.68
C ARG A 227 -15.83 -0.98 13.83
N LEU A 228 -14.86 -1.50 13.08
CA LEU A 228 -14.44 -2.90 13.17
C LEU A 228 -13.99 -3.27 14.58
N PHE A 229 -13.12 -2.46 15.19
CA PHE A 229 -12.64 -2.68 16.56
C PHE A 229 -13.72 -2.47 17.62
N ALA A 230 -14.65 -1.55 17.41
CA ALA A 230 -15.79 -1.31 18.30
C ALA A 230 -16.85 -2.42 18.26
N GLY A 231 -16.75 -3.36 17.30
CA GLY A 231 -17.76 -4.42 17.16
C GLY A 231 -19.08 -3.93 16.56
N ASP A 232 -19.05 -2.85 15.78
CA ASP A 232 -20.21 -2.32 15.08
C ASP A 232 -20.87 -3.43 14.23
N PRO A 233 -22.22 -3.59 14.26
CA PRO A 233 -22.91 -4.61 13.47
C PRO A 233 -22.85 -4.36 11.96
N ASP A 234 -22.64 -3.13 11.51
CA ASP A 234 -22.45 -2.77 10.09
C ASP A 234 -21.22 -1.85 9.92
N PRO A 235 -19.99 -2.39 10.09
CA PRO A 235 -18.79 -1.59 10.02
C PRO A 235 -18.51 -1.05 8.61
N PHE A 236 -19.15 -1.61 7.58
CA PHE A 236 -18.96 -1.24 6.18
C PHE A 236 -20.05 -0.32 5.62
N ALA A 237 -21.06 0.05 6.43
CA ALA A 237 -22.19 0.88 6.01
C ALA A 237 -22.91 0.34 4.76
N GLY A 238 -23.11 -0.99 4.69
CA GLY A 238 -23.78 -1.66 3.56
C GLY A 238 -23.00 -1.67 2.24
N ARG A 239 -21.74 -1.22 2.21
CA ARG A 239 -20.94 -1.15 0.97
C ARG A 239 -20.38 -2.50 0.50
N ILE A 240 -20.40 -3.51 1.34
CA ILE A 240 -19.96 -4.87 1.00
C ILE A 240 -20.97 -5.88 1.58
N GLY A 241 -21.49 -6.73 0.70
CA GLY A 241 -22.38 -7.85 1.04
C GLY A 241 -21.61 -9.16 1.20
#